data_AF-A0A4Q3UU31-F1
#
_entry.id   AF-A0A4Q3UU31-F1
#
_cell.length_a   1.000
_cell.length_b   1.000
_cell.length_c   1.000
_cell.angle_alpha   90.00
_cell.angle_beta   90.00
_cell.angle_gamma   90.00
#
_symmetry.space_group_name_H-M   'P 1'
#
loop_
_entity.id
_entity.type
_entity.pdbx_description
1 polymer ?
#
loop_
_entity_poly.entity_id
_entity_poly.type
_entity_poly.pdbx_seq_one_letter_code
_entity_poly.pdbx_strand_id
1 'polypeptide(L)' 'MPNSLEAIEAAVRRFHREQQGHAPTDCVATINGDLLVVVTRDVFTPTEHLLLAQPEGRKLVSTARRELRSLTRDMIEPE' A
#
# COMPACT_ATOMS: atom_id res chain seq x y z
N MET A 1 -14.31 -19.51 9.24
CA MET A 1 -14.08 -18.92 7.92
C MET A 1 -14.04 -17.41 8.14
N PRO A 2 -12.95 -16.70 7.81
CA PRO A 2 -12.96 -15.24 7.87
C PRO A 2 -14.06 -14.72 6.97
N ASN A 3 -14.71 -13.62 7.36
CA ASN A 3 -15.66 -12.97 6.47
C ASN A 3 -14.91 -12.44 5.22
N SER A 4 -15.62 -12.20 4.11
CA SER A 4 -14.97 -11.82 2.84
C SER A 4 -14.15 -10.52 2.95
N LEU A 5 -14.49 -9.61 3.86
CA LEU A 5 -13.77 -8.37 4.08
C LEU A 5 -12.44 -8.59 4.82
N GLU A 6 -12.44 -9.41 5.88
CA GLU A 6 -11.23 -9.83 6.60
C GLU A 6 -10.24 -10.53 5.65
N ALA A 7 -10.74 -11.35 4.72
CA ALA A 7 -9.91 -11.99 3.71
C ALA A 7 -9.25 -10.98 2.76
N ILE A 8 -9.97 -9.92 2.38
CA ILE A 8 -9.44 -8.81 1.57
C ILE A 8 -8.39 -8.03 2.36
N GLU A 9 -8.66 -7.69 3.61
CA GLU A 9 -7.70 -6.99 4.49
C GLU A 9 -6.41 -7.79 4.63
N ALA A 10 -6.51 -9.10 4.86
CA ALA A 10 -5.35 -9.99 4.94
C ALA A 10 -4.57 -10.03 3.62
N ALA A 11 -5.26 -10.11 2.49
CA ALA A 11 -4.63 -10.08 1.16
C ALA A 11 -3.89 -8.77 0.90
N VAL A 12 -4.48 -7.62 1.26
CA VAL A 12 -3.86 -6.29 1.11
C VAL A 12 -2.63 -6.15 2.01
N ARG A 13 -2.71 -6.59 3.29
CA ARG A 13 -1.55 -6.59 4.19
C ARG A 13 -0.42 -7.45 3.65
N ARG A 14 -0.74 -8.63 3.11
CA ARG A 14 0.24 -9.53 2.48
C ARG A 14 0.89 -8.86 1.27
N PHE A 15 0.10 -8.28 0.38
CA PHE A 15 0.60 -7.56 -0.80
C PHE A 15 1.59 -6.46 -0.42
N HIS A 16 1.23 -5.60 0.54
CA HIS A 16 2.12 -4.54 1.03
C HIS A 16 3.43 -5.11 1.61
N ARG A 17 3.35 -6.19 2.40
CA ARG A 17 4.55 -6.84 2.95
C ARG A 17 5.47 -7.37 1.85
N GLU A 18 4.91 -8.07 0.86
CA GLU A 18 5.66 -8.72 -0.19
C GLU A 18 6.26 -7.71 -1.18
N GLN A 19 5.50 -6.67 -1.54
CA GLN A 19 5.91 -5.69 -2.56
C GLN A 19 6.66 -4.48 -2.00
N GLN A 20 6.44 -4.13 -0.72
CA GLN A 20 6.98 -2.92 -0.10
C GLN A 20 7.82 -3.21 1.16
N GLY A 21 7.92 -4.47 1.58
CA GLY A 21 8.69 -4.87 2.76
C GLY A 21 8.05 -4.50 4.10
N HIS A 22 6.88 -3.87 4.10
CA HIS A 22 6.16 -3.47 5.31
C HIS A 22 4.65 -3.62 5.13
N ALA A 23 3.98 -4.28 6.09
CA ALA A 23 2.53 -4.34 6.12
C ALA A 23 1.97 -3.11 6.86
N PRO A 24 0.83 -2.54 6.43
CA PRO A 24 0.16 -1.47 7.16
C PRO A 24 -0.13 -1.90 8.60
N THR A 25 -0.02 -0.98 9.57
CA THR A 25 -0.42 -1.25 10.96
C THR A 25 -1.92 -1.43 11.06
N ASP A 26 -2.68 -0.63 10.33
CA ASP A 26 -4.13 -0.74 10.19
C ASP A 26 -4.53 -0.93 8.73
N CYS A 27 -5.56 -1.74 8.51
CA CYS A 27 -6.12 -2.07 7.21
C CYS A 27 -7.56 -2.52 7.42
N VAL A 28 -8.51 -1.72 6.92
CA VAL A 28 -9.94 -1.95 7.05
C VAL A 28 -10.57 -1.95 5.66
N ALA A 29 -11.34 -2.98 5.34
CA ALA A 29 -12.11 -3.08 4.11
C ALA A 29 -13.60 -2.84 4.38
N THR A 30 -14.24 -2.03 3.55
CA THR A 30 -15.68 -1.74 3.63
C THR A 30 -16.30 -1.73 2.25
N ILE A 31 -17.60 -2.01 2.18
CA ILE A 31 -18.41 -1.85 0.96
C ILE A 31 -19.23 -0.57 1.08
N ASN A 32 -19.15 0.30 0.08
CA ASN A 32 -19.98 1.49 -0.04
C ASN A 32 -20.66 1.50 -1.41
N GLY A 33 -21.92 1.04 -1.45
CA GLY A 33 -22.60 0.74 -2.71
C GLY A 33 -21.86 -0.37 -3.47
N ASP A 34 -21.50 -0.10 -4.71
CA ASP A 34 -20.75 -1.04 -5.56
C ASP A 34 -19.22 -0.92 -5.42
N LEU A 35 -18.75 -0.10 -4.46
CA LEU A 35 -17.33 0.14 -4.24
C LEU A 35 -16.79 -0.71 -3.09
N LEU A 36 -15.69 -1.43 -3.36
CA LEU A 36 -14.81 -1.95 -2.32
C LEU A 36 -13.78 -0.89 -1.95
N VAL A 37 -13.82 -0.40 -0.71
CA VAL A 37 -12.89 0.61 -0.20
C VAL A 37 -12.00 -0.01 0.85
N VAL A 38 -10.68 0.07 0.64
CA VAL A 38 -9.67 -0.38 1.61
C VAL A 38 -8.89 0.83 2.10
N VAL A 39 -8.91 1.05 3.42
CA VAL A 39 -8.16 2.12 4.08
C VAL A 39 -7.00 1.51 4.83
N THR A 40 -5.78 1.94 4.51
CA THR A 40 -4.55 1.52 5.18
C THR A 40 -3.92 2.66 5.95
N ARG A 41 -3.26 2.34 7.07
CA ARG A 41 -2.46 3.30 7.85
C ARG A 41 -1.04 2.78 8.03
N ASP A 42 -0.12 3.73 8.11
CA ASP A 42 1.31 3.47 8.35
C ASP A 42 1.92 2.51 7.32
N VAL A 43 1.84 2.89 6.05
CA VAL A 43 2.32 2.08 4.92
C VAL A 43 3.81 2.30 4.62
N PHE A 44 4.48 3.20 5.34
CA PHE A 44 5.89 3.48 5.13
C PHE A 44 6.74 2.48 5.89
N THR A 45 7.80 2.01 5.26
CA THR A 45 8.83 1.24 5.96
C THR A 45 9.52 2.11 7.02
N PRO A 46 10.16 1.52 8.05
CA PRO A 46 10.94 2.28 9.01
C PRO A 46 12.00 3.18 8.35
N THR A 47 12.63 2.71 7.27
CA THR A 47 13.62 3.50 6.52
C THR A 47 12.98 4.70 5.81
N GLU A 48 11.81 4.53 5.21
CA GLU A 48 11.07 5.63 4.59
C GLU A 48 10.67 6.68 5.64
N HIS A 49 10.23 6.28 6.82
CA HIS A 49 9.93 7.21 7.93
C HIS A 49 11.14 8.08 8.30
N LEU A 50 12.33 7.49 8.38
CA LEU A 50 13.57 8.24 8.63
C LEU A 50 13.89 9.21 7.50
N LEU A 51 13.67 8.82 6.24
CA LEU A 51 13.88 9.68 5.07
C LEU A 51 12.90 10.85 5.03
N LEU A 52 11.64 10.63 5.41
CA LEU A 52 10.60 11.67 5.41
C LEU A 52 10.88 12.82 6.39
N ALA A 53 11.77 12.62 7.36
CA ALA A 53 12.25 13.68 8.26
C ALA A 53 13.07 14.76 7.52
N GLN A 54 13.61 14.46 6.34
CA GLN A 54 14.44 15.37 5.54
C GLN A 54 13.70 15.83 4.28
N PRO A 55 13.80 17.12 3.87
CA PRO A 55 13.16 17.62 2.65
C PRO A 55 13.51 16.83 1.38
N GLU A 56 14.78 16.47 1.22
CA GLU A 56 15.29 15.69 0.09
C GLU A 56 14.75 14.25 0.12
N GLY A 57 14.67 13.66 1.32
CA GLY A 57 14.10 12.33 1.52
C GLY A 57 12.62 12.26 1.19
N ARG A 58 11.84 13.33 1.45
CA ARG A 58 10.43 13.41 1.00
C ARG A 58 10.31 13.34 -0.52
N LYS A 59 11.19 14.07 -1.23
CA LYS A 59 11.22 14.05 -2.70
C LYS A 59 11.59 12.65 -3.21
N LEU A 60 12.61 12.03 -2.61
CA LEU A 60 13.06 10.68 -2.97
C LEU A 60 11.94 9.64 -2.80
N VAL A 61 11.31 9.59 -1.62
CA VAL A 61 10.22 8.64 -1.33
C VAL A 61 9.02 8.86 -2.27
N SER A 62 8.67 10.12 -2.54
CA SER A 62 7.57 10.45 -3.45
C SER A 62 7.81 9.96 -4.87
N THR A 63 9.00 10.22 -5.42
CA THR A 63 9.39 9.81 -6.78
C THR A 63 9.46 8.28 -6.89
N ALA A 64 10.18 7.62 -5.97
CA ALA A 64 10.33 6.17 -5.97
C ALA A 64 8.98 5.45 -5.92
N ARG A 65 8.07 5.88 -5.04
CA ARG A 65 6.71 5.28 -4.96
C ARG A 65 5.86 5.58 -6.20
N ARG A 66 6.05 6.72 -6.86
CA ARG A 66 5.36 7.04 -8.11
C ARG A 66 5.82 6.11 -9.22
N GLU A 67 7.12 5.93 -9.39
CA GLU A 67 7.72 5.05 -10.40
C GLU A 67 7.31 3.60 -10.18
N LEU A 68 7.42 3.09 -8.94
CA LEU A 68 6.99 1.73 -8.60
C LEU A 68 5.52 1.50 -8.94
N ARG A 69 4.63 2.45 -8.64
CA ARG A 69 3.21 2.33 -9.02
C ARG A 69 2.98 2.33 -10.52
N SER A 70 3.75 3.10 -11.29
CA SER A 70 3.65 3.10 -12.74
C SER A 70 4.03 1.73 -13.30
N LEU A 71 5.21 1.22 -12.91
CA LEU A 71 5.70 -0.08 -13.35
C LEU A 71 4.76 -1.22 -12.96
N THR A 72 4.25 -1.22 -11.73
CA THR A 72 3.30 -2.23 -11.27
C THR A 72 1.97 -2.16 -12.01
N ARG A 73 1.48 -0.96 -12.36
CA ARG A 73 0.26 -0.82 -13.16
C ARG A 73 0.45 -1.47 -14.54
N ASP A 74 1.54 -1.17 -15.22
CA ASP A 74 1.81 -1.71 -16.56
C ASP A 74 1.91 -3.25 -16.57
N MET A 75 2.34 -3.85 -15.45
CA MET A 75 2.37 -5.31 -15.29
C MET A 75 1.01 -5.95 -15.00
N ILE A 76 0.12 -5.26 -14.28
CA ILE A 76 -1.16 -5.81 -13.80
C ILE A 76 -2.30 -5.52 -14.78
N GLU A 77 -2.26 -4.35 -15.42
CA GLU A 77 -3.25 -3.87 -16.40
C GLU A 77 -2.57 -3.60 -17.75
N PRO A 78 -2.07 -4.66 -18.45
CA PRO A 78 -1.49 -4.47 -19.78
C PRO A 78 -2.58 -4.06 -20.79
N GLU A 79 -2.25 -3.11 -21.69
CA GLU A 79 -3.13 -2.61 -22.75
C GLU A 79 -3.62 -3.70 -23.72
#